data_AF-A0A519F6G3-F1
#
_entry.id   AF-A0A519F6G3-F1
#
_cell.length_a   1.000
_cell.length_b   1.000
_cell.length_c   1.000
_cell.angle_alpha   90.00
_cell.angle_beta   90.00
_cell.angle_gamma   90.00
#
_symmetry.space_group_name_H-M   'P 1'
#
loop_
_entity.id
_entity.type
_entity.pdbx_description
1 polymer ?
#
loop_
_entity_poly.entity_id
_entity_poly.type
_entity_poly.pdbx_seq_one_letter_code
_entity_poly.pdbx_strand_id
1 'polypeptide(L)'
;MTSGPLFVSVSRHGAISQTKLSPVDVVRAVKGAMGAADYDVALFSGHSLRSGFITSAARAGVAERDIQNQSGHRSLPVLRGYIRRGSLFIDNAAGKVGL
;
A
#
# COMPACT_ATOMS: atom_id res chain seq x y z
N MET A 1 7.88 -9.15 -25.82
CA MET A 1 7.14 -10.01 -24.87
C MET A 1 5.67 -9.89 -25.22
N THR A 2 5.08 -10.89 -25.87
CA THR A 2 3.78 -10.72 -26.57
C THR A 2 2.58 -11.29 -25.80
N SER A 3 2.80 -12.12 -24.78
CA SER A 3 1.77 -12.57 -23.83
C SER A 3 2.40 -13.22 -22.60
N GLY A 4 1.62 -13.34 -21.51
CA GLY A 4 2.02 -14.00 -20.27
C GLY A 4 1.86 -13.12 -19.03
N PRO A 5 1.94 -13.72 -17.83
CA PRO A 5 1.90 -12.97 -16.57
C PRO A 5 3.14 -12.08 -16.42
N LEU A 6 2.93 -10.84 -15.94
CA LEU A 6 4.03 -9.90 -15.69
C LEU A 6 4.93 -10.35 -14.53
N PHE A 7 4.35 -11.02 -13.54
CA PHE A 7 5.05 -11.56 -12.38
C PHE A 7 4.80 -13.07 -12.26
N VAL A 8 5.88 -13.81 -12.01
CA VAL A 8 5.89 -15.26 -11.79
C VAL A 8 6.80 -15.57 -10.59
N SER A 9 6.63 -16.73 -9.97
CA SER A 9 7.51 -17.16 -8.88
C SER A 9 8.82 -17.73 -9.41
N VAL A 10 9.89 -17.56 -8.63
CA VAL A 10 11.19 -18.18 -8.84
C VAL A 10 11.51 -19.03 -7.61
N SER A 11 11.79 -20.31 -7.81
CA SER A 11 12.12 -21.22 -6.71
C SER A 11 13.53 -20.94 -6.16
N ARG A 12 13.84 -21.45 -4.97
CA ARG A 12 15.20 -21.36 -4.40
C ARG A 12 16.31 -21.98 -5.26
N HIS A 13 15.93 -22.83 -6.23
CA HIS A 13 16.83 -23.47 -7.18
C HIS A 13 16.84 -22.77 -8.56
N GLY A 14 16.21 -21.59 -8.68
CA GLY A 14 16.19 -20.80 -9.91
C GLY A 14 15.13 -21.20 -10.94
N ALA A 15 14.26 -22.16 -10.61
CA ALA A 15 13.18 -22.56 -11.53
C ALA A 15 12.09 -21.48 -11.61
N ILE A 16 11.74 -21.07 -12.83
CA ILE A 16 10.74 -20.03 -13.12
C ILE A 16 9.37 -20.68 -13.36
N SER A 17 8.33 -20.19 -12.70
CA SER A 17 6.96 -20.64 -12.92
C SER A 17 6.39 -20.15 -14.26
N GLN A 18 5.55 -20.98 -14.90
CA GLN A 18 4.78 -20.61 -16.09
C GLN A 18 3.42 -19.97 -15.75
N THR A 19 3.09 -19.85 -14.46
CA THR A 19 1.81 -19.30 -13.99
C THR A 19 2.00 -17.97 -13.28
N LYS A 20 0.93 -17.16 -13.24
CA LYS A 20 0.93 -15.88 -12.54
C LYS A 20 1.30 -16.05 -11.07
N LEU A 21 2.05 -15.08 -10.54
CA LEU A 21 2.39 -15.01 -9.13
C LEU A 21 1.13 -15.05 -8.25
N SER A 22 1.17 -15.85 -7.18
CA SER A 22 0.06 -15.92 -6.25
C SER A 22 -0.04 -14.63 -5.42
N PRO A 23 -1.26 -14.14 -5.10
CA PRO A 23 -1.43 -13.04 -4.15
C PRO A 23 -0.74 -13.31 -2.80
N VAL A 24 -0.69 -14.57 -2.36
CA VAL A 24 -0.03 -14.96 -1.11
C VAL A 24 1.48 -14.73 -1.18
N ASP A 25 2.10 -14.93 -2.35
CA ASP A 25 3.53 -14.71 -2.54
C ASP A 25 3.88 -13.22 -2.48
N VAL A 26 2.98 -12.34 -2.95
CA VAL A 26 3.13 -10.89 -2.77
C VAL A 26 3.13 -10.54 -1.28
N VAL A 27 2.22 -11.13 -0.49
CA VAL A 27 2.19 -10.91 0.97
C VAL A 27 3.48 -11.38 1.62
N ARG A 28 4.01 -12.55 1.22
CA ARG A 28 5.28 -13.07 1.72
C ARG A 28 6.45 -12.14 1.36
N ALA A 29 6.48 -11.62 0.13
CA ALA A 29 7.52 -10.68 -0.30
C ALA A 29 7.50 -9.39 0.54
N VAL A 30 6.31 -8.83 0.78
CA VAL A 30 6.15 -7.65 1.65
C VAL A 30 6.62 -7.96 3.07
N LYS A 31 6.16 -9.06 3.66
CA LYS A 31 6.57 -9.45 5.02
C LYS A 31 8.07 -9.72 5.12
N GLY A 32 8.66 -10.35 4.10
CA GLY A 32 10.10 -10.56 4.02
C GLY A 32 10.89 -9.24 4.00
N ALA A 33 10.44 -8.27 3.19
CA ALA A 33 11.04 -6.94 3.16
C ALA A 33 10.92 -6.20 4.50
N MET A 34 9.78 -6.31 5.19
CA MET A 34 9.57 -5.69 6.50
C MET A 34 10.41 -6.35 7.59
N GLY A 35 10.52 -7.68 7.59
CA GLY A 35 11.39 -8.40 8.52
C GLY A 35 12.88 -8.08 8.31
N ALA A 36 13.31 -7.91 7.05
CA ALA A 36 14.67 -7.46 6.74
C ALA A 36 14.96 -6.02 7.20
N ALA A 37 13.91 -5.21 7.38
CA ALA A 37 13.98 -3.85 7.89
C ALA A 37 13.65 -3.74 9.40
N ASP A 38 13.67 -4.86 10.12
CA ASP A 38 13.45 -4.95 11.58
C ASP A 38 12.06 -4.47 12.07
N TYR A 39 11.04 -4.61 11.22
CA TYR A 39 9.64 -4.35 11.59
C TYR A 39 8.92 -5.64 12.02
N ASP A 40 7.91 -5.49 12.89
CA ASP A 40 6.98 -6.58 13.21
C ASP A 40 6.11 -6.93 11.99
N VAL A 41 6.43 -8.06 11.35
CA VAL A 41 5.75 -8.59 10.16
C VAL A 41 4.27 -8.92 10.39
N ALA A 42 3.82 -9.09 11.64
CA ALA A 42 2.41 -9.34 11.96
C ALA A 42 1.53 -8.13 11.63
N LEU A 43 2.11 -6.92 11.62
CA LEU A 43 1.41 -5.68 11.30
C LEU A 43 1.19 -5.46 9.79
N PHE A 44 1.73 -6.33 8.93
CA PHE A 44 1.71 -6.16 7.48
C PHE A 44 0.86 -7.20 6.75
N SER A 45 0.21 -6.75 5.68
CA SER A 45 -0.66 -7.57 4.82
C SER A 45 -0.58 -7.09 3.37
N GLY A 46 -1.28 -7.79 2.47
CA GLY A 46 -1.34 -7.39 1.04
C GLY A 46 -1.93 -6.00 0.80
N HIS A 47 -2.70 -5.45 1.75
CA HIS A 47 -3.30 -4.12 1.64
C HIS A 47 -2.44 -3.00 2.24
N SER A 48 -1.34 -3.34 2.93
CA SER A 48 -0.52 -2.36 3.65
C SER A 48 0.08 -1.32 2.73
N LEU A 49 0.62 -1.72 1.57
CA LEU A 49 1.21 -0.78 0.61
C LEU A 49 0.18 0.19 0.02
N ARG A 50 -1.02 -0.29 -0.33
CA ARG A 50 -2.11 0.56 -0.84
C ARG A 50 -2.57 1.56 0.23
N SER A 51 -2.68 1.10 1.47
CA SER A 51 -3.05 1.97 2.60
C SER A 51 -1.97 3.03 2.85
N GLY A 52 -0.70 2.63 2.80
CA GLY A 52 0.46 3.54 2.90
C GLY A 52 0.48 4.57 1.78
N PHE A 53 0.23 4.16 0.53
CA PHE A 53 0.13 5.07 -0.61
C PHE A 53 -0.93 6.16 -0.38
N ILE A 54 -2.16 5.76 -0.02
CA ILE A 54 -3.26 6.73 0.19
C ILE A 54 -2.93 7.68 1.34
N THR A 55 -2.38 7.14 2.43
CA THR A 55 -1.98 7.92 3.60
C THR A 55 -0.91 8.95 3.24
N SER A 56 0.13 8.54 2.53
CA SER A 56 1.22 9.42 2.10
C SER A 56 0.77 10.46 1.07
N ALA A 57 -0.06 10.09 0.11
CA ALA A 57 -0.60 11.03 -0.88
C ALA A 57 -1.49 12.10 -0.23
N ALA A 58 -2.31 11.70 0.75
CA ALA A 58 -3.10 12.63 1.53
C ALA A 58 -2.23 13.61 2.33
N ARG A 59 -1.18 13.11 2.98
CA ARG A 59 -0.20 13.95 3.71
C ARG A 59 0.52 14.94 2.80
N ALA A 60 0.75 14.57 1.55
CA ALA A 60 1.36 15.44 0.53
C ALA A 60 0.37 16.45 -0.08
N GLY A 61 -0.89 16.50 0.38
CA GLY A 61 -1.90 17.44 -0.14
C GLY A 61 -2.42 17.10 -1.53
N VAL A 62 -2.21 15.86 -2.02
CA VAL A 62 -2.76 15.42 -3.31
C VAL A 62 -4.28 15.42 -3.24
N ALA A 63 -4.94 15.90 -4.31
CA ALA A 63 -6.38 16.00 -4.34
C ALA A 63 -7.06 14.63 -4.18
N GLU A 64 -8.15 14.57 -3.39
CA GLU A 64 -8.87 13.33 -3.07
C GLU A 64 -9.28 12.54 -4.33
N ARG A 65 -9.71 13.24 -5.39
CA ARG A 65 -10.07 12.64 -6.69
C ARG A 65 -8.91 11.91 -7.37
N ASP A 66 -7.69 12.44 -7.27
CA ASP A 66 -6.52 11.88 -7.94
C ASP A 66 -6.05 10.62 -7.18
N ILE A 67 -6.10 10.66 -5.85
CA ILE A 67 -5.87 9.49 -4.98
C ILE A 67 -6.93 8.42 -5.25
N GLN A 68 -8.20 8.82 -5.41
CA GLN A 68 -9.29 7.90 -5.72
C GLN A 68 -9.07 7.18 -7.06
N ASN A 69 -8.75 7.95 -8.11
CA ASN A 69 -8.50 7.43 -9.44
C ASN A 69 -7.32 6.45 -9.47
N GLN A 70 -6.19 6.81 -8.83
CA GLN A 70 -5.00 5.95 -8.78
C GLN A 70 -5.22 4.69 -7.93
N SER A 71 -5.92 4.82 -6.80
CA SER A 71 -6.15 3.69 -5.91
C SER A 71 -7.30 2.80 -6.36
N GLY A 72 -8.21 3.26 -7.22
CA GLY A 72 -9.40 2.52 -7.67
C GLY A 72 -10.47 2.37 -6.58
N HIS A 73 -10.55 3.31 -5.63
CA HIS A 73 -11.61 3.30 -4.61
C HIS A 73 -12.94 3.79 -5.19
N ARG A 74 -13.97 2.94 -5.20
CA ARG A 74 -15.34 3.36 -5.57
C ARG A 74 -16.08 4.07 -4.45
N SER A 75 -15.75 3.73 -3.20
CA SER A 75 -16.37 4.32 -2.01
C SER A 75 -15.49 5.41 -1.44
N LEU A 76 -15.96 6.66 -1.55
CA LEU A 76 -15.34 7.82 -0.91
C LEU A 76 -15.29 7.69 0.63
N PRO A 77 -16.34 7.20 1.33
CA PRO A 77 -16.25 6.95 2.77
C PRO A 77 -15.07 6.06 3.19
N VAL A 78 -14.81 4.98 2.45
CA VAL A 78 -13.67 4.08 2.71
C VAL A 78 -12.34 4.80 2.49
N LEU A 79 -12.22 5.54 1.38
CA LEU A 79 -11.02 6.32 1.06
C LEU A 79 -10.72 7.35 2.18
N ARG A 80 -11.73 8.08 2.64
CA ARG A 80 -11.61 9.09 3.69
C ARG A 80 -11.14 8.52 5.02
N GLY A 81 -11.45 7.26 5.32
CA GLY A 81 -10.91 6.58 6.50
C GLY A 81 -9.39 6.46 6.49
N TYR A 82 -8.77 6.28 5.32
CA TYR A 82 -7.31 6.31 5.16
C TYR A 82 -6.76 7.74 5.23
N ILE A 83 -7.41 8.69 4.54
CA ILE A 83 -7.01 10.10 4.51
C ILE A 83 -6.98 10.67 5.93
N ARG A 84 -8.05 10.48 6.72
CA ARG A 84 -8.14 10.96 8.10
C ARG A 84 -6.98 10.44 8.95
N ARG A 85 -6.67 9.14 8.88
CA ARG A 85 -5.51 8.56 9.59
C ARG A 85 -4.18 9.18 9.16
N GLY A 86 -4.05 9.54 7.88
CA GLY A 86 -2.86 10.23 7.35
C GLY A 86 -2.71 11.66 7.85
N SER A 87 -3.81 12.41 7.93
CA SER A 87 -3.78 13.84 8.28
C SER A 87 -3.96 14.13 9.78
N LEU A 88 -4.12 13.13 10.65
CA LEU A 88 -4.33 13.28 12.10
C LEU A 88 -3.40 14.30 12.79
N PHE A 89 -2.15 14.41 12.33
CA PHE A 89 -1.15 15.30 12.92
C PHE A 89 -0.85 16.55 12.09
N ILE A 90 -1.35 16.64 10.85
CA ILE A 90 -1.05 17.74 9.91
C ILE A 90 -2.23 18.74 9.89
N ASP A 91 -3.46 18.24 9.98
CA ASP A 91 -4.69 19.04 10.00
C ASP A 91 -5.27 19.14 11.42
N ASN A 92 -4.42 19.18 12.44
CA ASN A 92 -4.90 19.44 13.79
C ASN A 92 -5.27 20.93 13.90
N ALA A 93 -6.56 21.20 14.14
CA ALA A 93 -7.07 22.55 14.37
C ALA A 93 -6.32 23.25 15.51
N ALA A 94 -5.93 22.53 16.58
CA ALA A 94 -5.14 23.07 17.68
C ALA A 94 -3.80 23.64 17.20
N GLY A 95 -3.11 22.93 16.30
CA GLY A 95 -1.85 23.40 15.70
C GLY A 95 -2.03 24.59 14.74
N LYS A 96 -3.21 24.76 14.13
CA LYS A 96 -3.53 25.91 13.26
C LYS A 96 -4.01 27.15 14.02
N VAL A 97 -4.48 27.00 15.27
CA VAL A 97 -4.90 28.11 16.15
C VAL A 97 -3.95 28.39 17.32
N GLY A 98 -2.83 27.67 17.42
CA GLY A 98 -1.75 27.96 18.38
C GLY A 98 -2.00 27.49 19.82
N LEU A 99 -2.73 26.38 20.01
CA LEU A 99 -2.98 25.73 21.31
C LEU A 99 -2.06 24.52 21.54
#